data_AF-A0AAV9KJB3-F1
#
_entry.id   AF-A0AAV9KJB3-F1
#
_cell.length_a   1.000
_cell.length_b   1.000
_cell.length_c   1.000
_cell.angle_alpha   90.00
_cell.angle_beta   90.00
_cell.angle_gamma   90.00
#
_symmetry.space_group_name_H-M   'P 1'
#
loop_
_entity.id
_entity.type
_entity.pdbx_description
1 polymer ?
#
loop_
_entity_poly.entity_id
_entity_poly.type
_entity_poly.pdbx_seq_one_letter_code
_entity_poly.pdbx_strand_id
1 'polypeptide(L)'
;MRWLNNGDCPMSTWEEVLTWSIKRAKGKSQASKIFKMVFAEYTYAIWIVRNHRLFEQRSKSVETIAKDLAYICNVRATPDIQAVVSSLKF
;
A
#
# COMPACT_ATOMS: atom_id res chain seq x y z
N MET A 1 -4.99 -11.21 2.39
CA MET A 1 -4.33 -10.39 1.34
C MET A 1 -3.95 -11.26 0.12
N ARG A 2 -4.88 -11.53 -0.81
CA ARG A 2 -4.60 -12.39 -1.99
C ARG A 2 -3.86 -11.68 -3.12
N TRP A 3 -3.82 -10.34 -3.14
CA TRP A 3 -3.08 -9.58 -4.17
C TRP A 3 -1.56 -9.57 -3.98
N LEU A 4 -1.08 -9.85 -2.75
CA LEU A 4 0.34 -10.13 -2.48
C LEU A 4 0.76 -11.55 -2.86
N ASN A 5 -0.23 -12.44 -3.09
CA ASN A 5 -0.02 -13.86 -3.36
C ASN A 5 -0.02 -14.20 -4.86
N ASN A 6 -0.25 -13.19 -5.71
CA ASN A 6 0.13 -13.28 -7.12
C ASN A 6 1.63 -13.05 -7.16
N GLY A 7 2.41 -14.08 -7.54
CA GLY A 7 3.88 -14.11 -7.53
C GLY A 7 4.59 -13.14 -8.47
N ASP A 8 4.16 -11.88 -8.52
CA ASP A 8 4.65 -10.80 -9.37
C ASP A 8 5.56 -9.81 -8.63
N CYS A 9 6.16 -10.20 -7.50
CA CYS A 9 7.35 -9.50 -6.99
C CYS A 9 8.59 -10.39 -7.18
N PRO A 10 9.13 -10.48 -8.41
CA PRO A 10 10.24 -11.37 -8.73
C PRO A 10 11.57 -10.61 -8.54
N MET A 11 11.84 -10.06 -7.37
CA MET A 11 12.94 -9.11 -7.23
C MET A 11 13.72 -9.40 -5.94
N SER A 12 14.94 -9.91 -6.12
CA SER A 12 15.86 -10.36 -5.08
C SER A 12 16.52 -9.19 -4.34
N THR A 13 16.48 -8.00 -4.94
CA THR A 13 17.13 -6.78 -4.42
C THR A 13 16.14 -5.62 -4.23
N TRP A 14 16.49 -4.69 -3.35
CA TRP A 14 15.69 -3.48 -3.14
C TRP A 14 15.60 -2.60 -4.39
N GLU A 15 16.67 -2.51 -5.17
CA GLU A 15 16.71 -1.73 -6.41
C GLU A 15 15.75 -2.27 -7.47
N GLU A 16 15.65 -3.59 -7.55
CA GLU A 16 14.71 -4.28 -8.42
C GLU A 16 13.25 -4.01 -8.00
N VAL A 17 12.95 -4.08 -6.70
CA VAL A 17 11.62 -3.74 -6.14
C VAL A 17 11.25 -2.28 -6.44
N LEU A 18 12.20 -1.35 -6.27
CA LEU A 18 12.01 0.06 -6.60
C LEU A 18 11.73 0.26 -8.09
N THR A 19 12.51 -0.35 -8.95
CA THR A 19 12.36 -0.25 -10.41
C THR A 19 11.00 -0.78 -10.87
N TRP A 20 10.57 -1.93 -10.33
CA TRP A 20 9.25 -2.50 -10.58
C TRP A 20 8.13 -1.55 -10.11
N SER A 21 8.27 -0.99 -8.91
CA SER A 21 7.28 -0.07 -8.33
C SER A 21 7.14 1.21 -9.16
N ILE A 22 8.26 1.78 -9.60
CA ILE A 22 8.29 2.94 -10.50
C ILE A 22 7.57 2.62 -11.82
N LYS A 23 7.87 1.47 -12.42
CA LYS A 23 7.22 1.02 -13.67
C LYS A 23 5.71 0.88 -13.50
N ARG A 24 5.26 0.26 -12.40
CA ARG A 24 3.83 0.06 -12.09
C ARG A 24 3.10 1.38 -11.82
N ALA A 25 3.77 2.33 -11.19
CA ALA A 25 3.25 3.66 -10.91
C ALA A 25 3.24 4.58 -12.14
N LYS A 26 4.06 4.40 -13.18
CA LYS A 26 4.17 5.39 -14.27
C LYS A 26 2.87 5.65 -15.06
N GLY A 27 1.89 4.74 -15.01
CA GLY A 27 0.64 4.84 -15.77
C GLY A 27 -0.44 5.80 -15.20
N LYS A 28 -1.49 5.99 -16.00
CA LYS A 28 -2.74 6.71 -15.66
C LYS A 28 -3.97 5.78 -15.53
N SER A 29 -3.79 4.47 -15.71
CA SER A 29 -4.86 3.49 -15.54
C SER A 29 -5.36 3.49 -14.09
N GLN A 30 -6.60 3.02 -13.87
CA GLN A 30 -7.14 2.85 -12.51
C GLN A 30 -6.21 1.98 -11.66
N ALA A 31 -5.64 0.91 -12.22
CA ALA A 31 -4.66 0.06 -11.54
C ALA A 31 -3.39 0.82 -11.12
N SER A 32 -2.81 1.66 -11.98
CA SER A 32 -1.64 2.48 -11.63
C SER A 32 -1.98 3.54 -10.58
N LYS A 33 -3.18 4.12 -10.61
CA LYS A 33 -3.65 5.09 -9.62
C LYS A 33 -3.86 4.44 -8.24
N ILE A 34 -4.51 3.28 -8.20
CA ILE A 34 -4.69 2.48 -6.98
C ILE A 34 -3.32 2.07 -6.43
N PHE A 35 -2.40 1.61 -7.28
CA PHE A 35 -1.05 1.24 -6.85
C PHE A 35 -0.31 2.41 -6.20
N LYS A 36 -0.32 3.61 -6.82
CA LYS A 36 0.30 4.82 -6.23
C LYS A 36 -0.25 5.12 -4.84
N MET A 37 -1.58 5.10 -4.71
CA MET A 37 -2.27 5.39 -3.46
C MET A 37 -1.85 4.39 -2.38
N VAL A 38 -2.00 3.09 -2.66
CA VAL A 38 -1.65 2.02 -1.71
C VAL A 38 -0.16 2.09 -1.34
N PHE A 39 0.72 2.33 -2.30
CA PHE A 39 2.16 2.40 -2.06
C PHE A 39 2.55 3.60 -1.18
N ALA A 40 1.92 4.76 -1.39
CA ALA A 40 2.13 5.95 -0.56
C ALA A 40 1.63 5.71 0.88
N GLU A 41 0.42 5.18 1.06
CA GLU A 41 -0.12 4.88 2.39
C GLU A 41 0.72 3.83 3.11
N TYR A 42 1.12 2.76 2.41
CA TYR A 42 1.96 1.71 2.96
C TYR A 42 3.31 2.23 3.45
N THR A 43 3.97 3.07 2.65
CA THR A 43 5.25 3.69 3.03
C THR A 43 5.08 4.58 4.26
N TYR A 44 4.00 5.36 4.31
CA TYR A 44 3.68 6.18 5.47
C TYR A 44 3.39 5.34 6.72
N ALA A 45 2.65 4.24 6.58
CA ALA A 45 2.36 3.32 7.67
C ALA A 45 3.62 2.67 8.26
N ILE A 46 4.60 2.29 7.42
CA ILE A 46 5.90 1.81 7.90
C ILE A 46 6.61 2.91 8.70
N TRP A 47 6.63 4.13 8.16
CA TRP A 47 7.29 5.25 8.81
C TRP A 47 6.69 5.57 10.18
N ILE A 48 5.35 5.66 10.27
CA ILE A 48 4.67 5.97 11.54
C ILE A 48 4.85 4.85 12.57
N VAL A 49 4.77 3.58 12.17
CA VAL A 49 4.98 2.43 13.06
C VAL A 49 6.41 2.41 13.59
N ARG A 50 7.40 2.67 12.73
CA ARG A 50 8.80 2.79 13.15
C ARG A 50 8.97 3.92 14.17
N ASN A 51 8.38 5.08 13.92
CA ASN A 51 8.46 6.22 14.84
C ASN A 51 7.80 5.92 16.19
N HIS A 52 6.59 5.35 16.19
CA HIS A 52 5.92 4.97 17.43
C HIS A 52 6.74 3.98 18.25
N ARG A 53 7.42 3.03 17.59
CA ARG A 53 8.31 2.09 18.27
C ARG A 53 9.52 2.79 18.89
N LEU A 54 10.13 3.74 18.17
CA LEU A 54 11.33 4.45 18.62
C LEU A 54 11.04 5.47 19.73
N PHE A 55 9.95 6.22 19.63
CA PHE A 55 9.68 7.37 20.50
C PHE A 55 8.62 7.09 21.58
N GLU A 56 7.66 6.20 21.32
CA GLU A 56 6.56 5.91 22.25
C GLU A 56 6.62 4.50 22.85
N GLN A 57 7.58 3.67 22.41
CA GLN A 57 7.66 2.23 22.71
C GLN A 57 6.35 1.47 22.43
N ARG A 58 5.55 1.97 21.48
CA ARG A 58 4.29 1.34 21.08
C ARG A 58 4.48 0.56 19.79
N SER A 59 3.83 -0.59 19.72
CA SER A 59 3.73 -1.40 18.51
C SER A 59 2.26 -1.63 18.15
N LYS A 60 2.00 -1.78 16.85
CA LYS A 60 0.72 -2.22 16.31
C LYS A 60 0.94 -3.57 15.63
N SER A 61 -0.06 -4.45 15.70
CA SER A 61 -0.01 -5.70 14.94
C SER A 61 -0.13 -5.42 13.43
N VAL A 62 0.40 -6.34 12.62
CA VAL A 62 0.36 -6.23 11.16
C VAL A 62 -1.09 -6.19 10.65
N GLU A 63 -2.00 -6.92 11.30
CA GLU A 63 -3.42 -6.96 10.97
C GLU A 63 -4.08 -5.61 11.21
N THR A 64 -3.75 -4.95 12.31
CA THR A 64 -4.26 -3.60 12.62
C THR A 64 -3.75 -2.60 11.59
N ILE A 65 -2.46 -2.65 11.25
CA ILE A 65 -1.87 -1.78 10.22
C ILE A 65 -2.54 -2.01 8.86
N ALA A 66 -2.79 -3.26 8.48
CA ALA A 66 -3.46 -3.60 7.22
C ALA A 66 -4.90 -3.05 7.16
N LYS A 67 -5.64 -3.13 8.28
CA LYS A 67 -6.99 -2.55 8.39
C LYS A 67 -6.98 -1.03 8.30
N ASP A 68 -6.06 -0.37 9.02
CA ASP A 68 -5.87 1.08 8.97
C ASP A 68 -5.56 1.53 7.54
N LEU A 69 -4.65 0.83 6.86
CA LEU A 69 -4.30 1.10 5.46
C LEU A 69 -5.48 0.95 4.51
N ALA A 70 -6.23 -0.13 4.62
CA ALA A 70 -7.42 -0.38 3.81
C ALA A 70 -8.47 0.73 4.00
N TYR A 71 -8.71 1.12 5.25
CA TYR A 71 -9.62 2.20 5.59
C TYR A 71 -9.17 3.54 4.97
N ILE A 72 -7.90 3.92 5.17
CA ILE A 72 -7.36 5.17 4.64
C ILE A 72 -7.40 5.19 3.11
N CYS A 73 -7.03 4.09 2.45
CA CYS A 73 -7.10 3.96 1.00
C CYS A 73 -8.54 4.12 0.49
N ASN A 74 -9.53 3.57 1.19
CA ASN A 74 -10.93 3.70 0.78
C ASN A 74 -11.46 5.14 0.95
N VAL A 75 -11.02 5.85 2.00
CA VAL A 75 -11.40 7.25 2.25
C VAL A 75 -10.70 8.21 1.28
N ARG A 76 -9.45 7.92 0.90
CA ARG A 76 -8.64 8.77 0.00
C ARG A 76 -8.79 8.44 -1.48
N ALA A 77 -9.55 7.41 -1.82
CA ALA A 77 -9.79 7.05 -3.21
C ALA A 77 -10.45 8.21 -3.96
N THR A 78 -9.93 8.52 -5.15
CA THR A 78 -10.55 9.51 -6.03
C THR A 78 -11.80 8.92 -6.69
N PRO A 79 -12.77 9.74 -7.15
CA PRO A 79 -14.05 9.25 -7.69
C PRO A 79 -13.89 8.20 -8.80
N ASP A 80 -12.85 8.30 -9.61
CA ASP A 80 -12.55 7.40 -10.72
C ASP A 80 -11.98 6.04 -10.28
N ILE A 81 -11.50 5.89 -9.04
CA ILE A 81 -11.03 4.60 -8.47
C ILE A 81 -11.86 4.14 -7.27
N GLN A 82 -12.75 4.98 -6.73
CA GLN A 82 -13.59 4.69 -5.57
C GLN A 82 -14.38 3.39 -5.74
N ALA A 83 -15.07 3.22 -6.86
CA ALA A 83 -15.87 2.03 -7.13
C ALA A 83 -15.02 0.75 -7.08
N VAL A 84 -13.79 0.81 -7.60
CA VAL A 84 -12.87 -0.32 -7.57
C VAL A 84 -12.37 -0.56 -6.14
N VAL A 85 -11.90 0.48 -5.45
CA VAL A 85 -11.32 0.36 -4.09
C VAL A 85 -12.36 -0.11 -3.08
N SER A 86 -13.59 0.42 -3.12
CA SER A 86 -14.67 0.01 -2.22
C SER A 86 -15.20 -1.40 -2.53
N SER A 87 -14.98 -1.92 -3.75
CA SER A 87 -15.30 -3.32 -4.08
C SER A 87 -14.26 -4.32 -3.54
N LEU A 88 -13.06 -3.85 -3.18
CA LEU A 88 -12.02 -4.70 -2.61
C LEU A 88 -12.39 -5.00 -1.16
N LYS A 89 -12.81 -6.25 -0.91
CA LYS A 89 -13.04 -6.76 0.44
C LYS A 89 -11.69 -6.98 1.12
N PHE A 90 -11.47 -6.30 2.25
CA PHE A 90 -10.29 -6.45 3.11
C PHE A 90 -10.59 -7.34 4.31
#